data_AF-A0A2B7GUY1-F1
#
_entry.id   AF-A0A2B7GUY1-F1
#
_cell.length_a   1.000
_cell.length_b   1.000
_cell.length_c   1.000
_cell.angle_alpha   90.00
_cell.angle_beta   90.00
_cell.angle_gamma   90.00
#
_symmetry.space_group_name_H-M   'P 1'
#
loop_
_entity.id
_entity.type
_entity.pdbx_description
1 polymer ?
#
loop_
_entity_poly.entity_id
_entity_poly.type
_entity_poly.pdbx_seq_one_letter_code
_entity_poly.pdbx_strand_id
1 'polypeptide(L)'
;MSRSSAPNGQRGQTEPLAALVAVSALIVGIGLYGLYLTDTLPGTTDRTTEETAVTRIKGDIETDGVVRSYGHDELEDLIETASLPHGRNVYVQVTVVDDGRETVVADALFGTDGQPNRDPLESGELEGPPAEAGVATRPIAVATRPGAVRGGTLLVGVWNG
;
A
#
# COMPACT_ATOMS: atom_id res chain seq x y z
N MET A 1 -58.79 -39.91 25.72
CA MET A 1 -57.42 -40.33 25.37
C MET A 1 -57.47 -40.73 23.89
N SER A 2 -56.76 -40.18 22.92
CA SER A 2 -55.46 -39.50 22.92
C SER A 2 -55.43 -38.38 21.87
N ARG A 3 -54.65 -37.35 22.16
CA ARG A 3 -54.39 -36.18 21.31
C ARG A 3 -53.40 -36.60 20.21
N SER A 4 -53.72 -36.36 18.95
CA SER A 4 -52.70 -36.29 17.90
C SER A 4 -52.53 -34.82 17.55
N SER A 5 -51.44 -34.25 18.04
CA SER A 5 -50.99 -32.90 17.73
C SER A 5 -49.54 -33.02 17.30
N ALA A 6 -49.24 -32.73 16.03
CA ALA A 6 -47.97 -32.23 15.50
C ALA A 6 -47.93 -32.40 13.97
N PRO A 7 -47.11 -31.64 13.26
CA PRO A 7 -47.03 -30.18 13.28
C PRO A 7 -47.18 -29.63 11.85
N ASN A 8 -47.55 -28.36 11.72
CA ASN A 8 -47.43 -27.64 10.46
C ASN A 8 -46.00 -27.76 9.94
N GLY A 9 -45.84 -28.48 8.83
CA GLY A 9 -44.64 -28.42 8.01
C GLY A 9 -44.59 -27.06 7.31
N GLN A 10 -44.26 -25.99 8.04
CA GLN A 10 -43.61 -24.82 7.45
C GLN A 10 -42.21 -25.27 6.98
N ARG A 11 -42.17 -26.01 5.88
CA ARG A 11 -40.94 -26.36 5.15
C ARG A 11 -41.23 -26.12 3.69
N GLY A 12 -40.49 -25.19 3.09
CA GLY A 12 -40.33 -25.19 1.64
C GLY A 12 -40.53 -23.88 0.89
N GLN A 13 -40.51 -22.70 1.52
CA GLN A 13 -40.37 -21.45 0.77
C GLN A 13 -39.39 -20.51 1.46
N THR A 14 -38.10 -20.77 1.27
CA THR A 14 -37.20 -19.65 0.97
C THR A 14 -37.76 -19.01 -0.28
N GLU A 15 -38.53 -17.93 -0.11
CA GLU A 15 -39.18 -17.19 -1.19
C GLU A 15 -38.14 -16.90 -2.28
N PRO A 16 -38.46 -17.14 -3.57
CA PRO A 16 -37.60 -16.73 -4.68
C PRO A 16 -37.12 -15.27 -4.55
N LEU A 17 -37.94 -14.42 -3.93
CA LEU A 17 -37.62 -13.03 -3.61
C LEU A 17 -36.51 -12.90 -2.57
N ALA A 18 -36.52 -13.68 -1.48
CA ALA A 18 -35.48 -13.64 -0.46
C ALA A 18 -34.11 -14.04 -1.04
N ALA A 19 -34.10 -15.03 -1.94
CA ALA A 19 -32.89 -15.42 -2.66
C ALA A 19 -32.37 -14.29 -3.57
N LEU A 20 -33.26 -13.62 -4.30
CA LEU A 20 -32.90 -12.47 -5.15
C LEU A 20 -32.37 -11.29 -4.33
N VAL A 21 -32.97 -11.01 -3.16
CA VAL A 21 -32.50 -9.97 -2.24
C VAL A 21 -31.09 -10.31 -1.72
N ALA A 22 -30.86 -11.56 -1.32
CA ALA A 22 -29.54 -12.01 -0.86
C ALA A 22 -28.47 -11.88 -1.96
N VAL A 23 -28.77 -12.29 -3.19
CA VAL A 23 -27.85 -12.16 -4.33
C VAL A 23 -27.60 -10.69 -4.67
N SER A 24 -28.64 -9.85 -4.62
CA SER A 24 -28.50 -8.40 -4.87
C SER A 24 -27.62 -7.75 -3.81
N ALA A 25 -27.83 -8.06 -2.53
CA ALA A 25 -27.00 -7.56 -1.44
C ALA A 25 -25.54 -8.03 -1.58
N LEU A 26 -25.31 -9.27 -2.02
CA LEU A 26 -23.97 -9.80 -2.30
C LEU A 26 -23.31 -9.05 -3.47
N ILE A 27 -24.02 -8.82 -4.56
CA ILE A 27 -23.51 -8.06 -5.72
C ILE A 27 -23.18 -6.62 -5.32
N VAL A 28 -24.05 -5.96 -4.55
CA VAL A 28 -23.80 -4.61 -4.05
C VAL A 28 -22.60 -4.59 -3.10
N GLY A 29 -22.49 -5.55 -2.19
CA GLY A 29 -21.35 -5.69 -1.29
C GLY A 29 -20.03 -5.88 -2.05
N ILE A 30 -20.02 -6.78 -3.03
CA ILE A 30 -18.85 -7.03 -3.89
C ILE A 30 -18.55 -5.81 -4.76
N GLY A 31 -19.56 -5.10 -5.27
CA GLY A 31 -19.38 -3.89 -6.07
C GLY A 31 -18.82 -2.72 -5.27
N LEU A 32 -19.31 -2.49 -4.05
CA LEU A 32 -18.79 -1.48 -3.12
C LEU A 32 -17.36 -1.83 -2.68
N TYR A 33 -17.10 -3.11 -2.38
CA TYR A 33 -15.77 -3.59 -2.04
C TYR A 33 -14.81 -3.49 -3.23
N GLY A 34 -15.27 -3.83 -4.44
CA GLY A 34 -14.51 -3.68 -5.67
C GLY A 34 -14.19 -2.23 -5.98
N LEU A 35 -15.13 -1.30 -5.77
CA LEU A 35 -14.90 0.14 -5.93
C LEU A 35 -13.87 0.66 -4.91
N TYR A 36 -14.00 0.27 -3.64
CA TYR A 36 -13.02 0.58 -2.60
C TYR A 36 -11.63 0.00 -2.92
N LEU A 37 -11.59 -1.22 -3.44
CA LEU A 37 -10.35 -1.81 -3.95
C LEU A 37 -9.81 -1.02 -5.15
N THR A 38 -10.67 -0.52 -6.04
CA THR A 38 -10.19 0.23 -7.23
C THR A 38 -9.65 1.60 -6.83
N ASP A 39 -10.18 2.18 -5.75
CA ASP A 39 -9.67 3.41 -5.14
C ASP A 39 -8.33 3.22 -4.42
N THR A 40 -8.05 1.99 -3.96
CA THR A 40 -6.81 1.63 -3.25
C THR A 40 -5.79 0.90 -4.12
N LEU A 41 -6.20 0.34 -5.26
CA LEU A 41 -5.35 -0.35 -6.23
C LEU A 41 -5.15 0.54 -7.46
N PRO A 42 -3.97 1.15 -7.64
CA PRO A 42 -3.67 1.89 -8.86
C PRO A 42 -3.80 1.02 -10.12
N GLY A 43 -4.39 1.60 -11.16
CA GLY A 43 -4.89 0.95 -12.37
C GLY A 43 -3.87 0.10 -13.14
N THR A 44 -4.36 -1.01 -13.69
CA THR A 44 -3.56 -2.09 -14.31
C THR A 44 -3.22 -1.89 -15.80
N THR A 45 -3.13 -0.65 -16.31
CA THR A 45 -2.82 -0.42 -17.73
C THR A 45 -1.91 0.80 -17.89
N ASP A 46 -0.74 0.57 -18.50
CA ASP A 46 0.47 1.43 -18.61
C ASP A 46 1.35 1.49 -17.35
N ARG A 47 2.66 1.23 -17.49
CA ARG A 47 3.63 1.42 -16.40
C ARG A 47 3.65 2.91 -16.05
N THR A 48 2.95 3.26 -14.99
CA THR A 48 2.91 4.64 -14.52
C THR A 48 4.29 5.07 -14.02
N THR A 49 4.47 6.38 -13.84
CA THR A 49 5.79 6.93 -13.47
C THR A 49 6.23 6.40 -12.11
N GLU A 50 5.29 6.34 -11.17
CA GLU A 50 5.44 5.78 -9.82
C GLU A 50 5.76 4.28 -9.83
N GLU A 51 5.13 3.49 -10.72
CA GLU A 51 5.41 2.06 -10.88
C GLU A 51 6.84 1.79 -11.40
N THR A 52 7.34 2.67 -12.27
CA THR A 52 8.73 2.62 -12.73
C THR A 52 9.68 3.09 -11.62
N ALA A 53 9.35 4.17 -10.93
CA ALA A 53 10.15 4.73 -9.85
C ALA A 53 10.33 3.74 -8.70
N VAL A 54 9.24 3.12 -8.22
CA VAL A 54 9.31 2.14 -7.14
C VAL A 54 10.19 0.94 -7.50
N THR A 55 10.21 0.54 -8.77
CA THR A 55 11.06 -0.57 -9.24
C THR A 55 12.53 -0.19 -9.26
N ARG A 56 12.86 1.04 -9.66
CA ARG A 56 14.26 1.54 -9.69
C ARG A 56 14.78 1.81 -8.28
N ILE A 57 14.02 2.58 -7.49
CA ILE A 57 14.34 2.91 -6.10
C ILE A 57 14.54 1.64 -5.28
N LYS A 58 13.68 0.62 -5.44
CA LYS A 58 13.88 -0.70 -4.80
C LYS A 58 15.23 -1.30 -5.18
N GLY A 59 15.65 -1.21 -6.44
CA GLY A 59 16.93 -1.72 -6.90
C GLY A 59 18.13 -1.01 -6.26
N ASP A 60 18.01 0.28 -5.96
CA ASP A 60 19.08 1.08 -5.36
C ASP A 60 19.24 0.76 -3.86
N ILE A 61 18.12 0.68 -3.13
CA ILE A 61 18.12 0.51 -1.66
C ILE A 61 18.29 -0.95 -1.22
N GLU A 62 18.08 -1.90 -2.13
CA GLU A 62 18.14 -3.33 -1.84
C GLU A 62 19.56 -3.87 -2.07
N THR A 63 20.15 -4.42 -1.02
CA THR A 63 21.41 -5.17 -1.13
C THR A 63 21.15 -6.64 -0.85
N ASP A 64 21.53 -7.52 -1.77
CA ASP A 64 21.36 -8.97 -1.65
C ASP A 64 19.92 -9.42 -1.31
N GLY A 65 18.91 -8.72 -1.84
CA GLY A 65 17.51 -9.06 -1.59
C GLY A 65 16.87 -8.38 -0.38
N VAL A 66 17.63 -7.55 0.37
CA VAL A 66 17.21 -7.00 1.66
C VAL A 66 17.53 -5.51 1.78
N VAL A 67 16.56 -4.73 2.23
CA VAL A 67 16.72 -3.32 2.59
C VAL A 67 17.23 -3.23 4.03
N ARG A 68 18.30 -2.48 4.28
CA ARG A 68 18.83 -2.29 5.64
C ARG A 68 18.21 -1.05 6.25
N SER A 69 17.58 -1.18 7.41
CA SER A 69 17.03 -0.04 8.17
C SER A 69 17.86 0.30 9.41
N TYR A 70 19.05 -0.27 9.53
CA TYR A 70 20.00 0.02 10.61
C TYR A 70 21.35 0.35 10.00
N GLY A 71 22.08 1.25 10.66
CA GLY A 71 23.37 1.73 10.17
C GLY A 71 23.42 3.25 10.15
N HIS A 72 24.36 3.78 9.38
CA HIS A 72 24.55 5.22 9.19
C HIS A 72 24.11 5.69 7.80
N ASP A 73 23.76 4.77 6.90
CA ASP A 73 23.31 5.13 5.56
C ASP A 73 21.87 5.61 5.63
N GLU A 74 21.64 6.86 5.29
CA GLU A 74 20.31 7.42 5.21
C GLU A 74 19.65 7.03 3.87
N LEU A 75 18.32 7.00 3.83
CA LEU A 75 17.59 6.53 2.65
C LEU A 75 17.91 7.37 1.40
N GLU A 76 18.19 8.66 1.58
CA GLU A 76 18.54 9.57 0.49
C GLU A 76 19.93 9.34 -0.11
N ASP A 77 20.88 8.84 0.68
CA ASP A 77 22.23 8.53 0.20
C ASP A 77 22.26 7.24 -0.62
N LEU A 78 21.29 6.36 -0.39
CA LEU A 78 21.18 5.07 -1.08
C LEU A 78 20.53 5.20 -2.46
N ILE A 79 19.70 6.23 -2.68
CA ILE A 79 18.90 6.35 -3.90
C ILE A 79 19.66 7.17 -4.93
N GLU A 80 19.86 6.59 -6.12
CA GLU A 80 20.54 7.30 -7.20
C GLU A 80 19.58 8.31 -7.86
N THR A 81 20.07 9.51 -8.16
CA THR A 81 19.28 10.53 -8.89
C THR A 81 18.75 10.02 -10.23
N ALA A 82 19.45 9.06 -10.88
CA ALA A 82 19.03 8.45 -12.13
C ALA A 82 17.77 7.55 -11.99
N SER A 83 17.50 7.07 -10.78
CA SER A 83 16.31 6.27 -10.46
C SER A 83 15.07 7.13 -10.24
N LEU A 84 15.26 8.42 -9.95
CA LEU A 84 14.18 9.39 -9.75
C LEU A 84 13.59 9.85 -11.10
N PRO A 85 12.26 9.97 -11.21
CA PRO A 85 11.63 10.62 -12.36
C PRO A 85 12.05 12.09 -12.49
N HIS A 86 12.54 12.49 -13.66
CA HIS A 86 12.99 13.85 -13.91
C HIS A 86 11.86 14.89 -13.76
N GLY A 87 12.13 15.99 -13.07
CA GLY A 87 11.20 17.13 -12.95
C GLY A 87 9.99 16.84 -12.06
N ARG A 88 10.09 15.86 -11.16
CA ARG A 88 9.00 15.43 -10.27
C ARG A 88 9.47 15.42 -8.83
N ASN A 89 8.57 15.73 -7.91
CA ASN A 89 8.81 15.46 -6.50
C ASN A 89 8.60 13.97 -6.24
N VAL A 90 9.43 13.40 -5.37
CA VAL A 90 9.39 11.97 -5.04
C VAL A 90 9.44 11.80 -3.53
N TYR A 91 8.41 11.18 -2.97
CA TYR A 91 8.40 10.74 -1.58
C TYR A 91 8.66 9.24 -1.53
N VAL A 92 9.55 8.81 -0.65
CA VAL A 92 9.90 7.42 -0.44
C VAL A 92 9.71 7.09 1.03
N GLN A 93 9.05 5.97 1.33
CA GLN A 93 8.85 5.52 2.69
C GLN A 93 9.06 4.01 2.77
N VAL A 94 9.78 3.59 3.80
CA VAL A 94 10.00 2.19 4.15
C VAL A 94 9.33 1.91 5.48
N THR A 95 8.40 0.95 5.49
CA THR A 95 7.77 0.45 6.70
C THR A 95 8.20 -0.97 7.00
N VAL A 96 8.12 -1.35 8.28
CA VAL A 96 8.26 -2.74 8.73
C VAL A 96 7.01 -3.15 9.49
N VAL A 97 6.65 -4.42 9.40
CA VAL A 97 5.60 -5.01 10.22
C VAL A 97 6.25 -5.68 11.44
N ASP A 98 5.97 -5.15 12.63
CA ASP A 98 6.36 -5.76 13.91
C ASP A 98 5.13 -5.89 14.82
N ASP A 99 4.93 -7.06 15.43
CA ASP A 99 3.73 -7.39 16.23
C ASP A 99 2.39 -7.07 15.54
N GLY A 100 2.34 -7.21 14.20
CA GLY A 100 1.13 -6.93 13.41
C GLY A 100 0.82 -5.44 13.23
N ARG A 101 1.74 -4.54 13.61
CA ARG A 101 1.65 -3.11 13.34
C ARG A 101 2.71 -2.70 12.32
N GLU A 102 2.33 -1.83 11.39
CA GLU A 102 3.27 -1.16 10.52
C GLU A 102 3.93 0.01 11.24
N THR A 103 5.24 0.16 11.07
CA THR A 103 6.03 1.26 11.61
C THR A 103 6.95 1.78 10.53
N VAL A 104 7.00 3.10 10.35
CA VAL A 104 7.95 3.75 9.44
C VAL A 104 9.35 3.62 10.04
N VAL A 105 10.29 3.11 9.26
CA VAL A 105 11.70 2.98 9.67
C VAL A 105 12.63 3.90 8.90
N ALA A 106 12.20 4.40 7.75
CA ALA A 106 12.89 5.42 6.98
C ALA A 106 11.90 6.12 6.04
N ASP A 107 12.12 7.41 5.82
CA ASP A 107 11.48 8.20 4.78
C ASP A 107 12.52 9.13 4.12
N ALA A 108 12.19 9.59 2.91
CA ALA A 108 12.98 10.55 2.17
C ALA A 108 12.08 11.31 1.20
N LEU A 109 12.42 12.58 0.97
CA LEU A 109 11.74 13.44 0.00
C LEU A 109 12.79 14.02 -0.94
N PHE A 110 12.51 13.95 -2.25
CA PHE A 110 13.34 14.54 -3.29
C PHE A 110 12.54 15.59 -4.05
N GLY A 111 13.19 16.73 -4.32
CA GLY A 111 12.66 17.79 -5.14
C GLY A 111 12.68 17.46 -6.64
N THR A 112 12.12 18.36 -7.44
CA THR A 112 12.12 18.25 -8.91
C THR A 112 13.50 18.26 -9.57
N ASP A 113 14.51 18.74 -8.84
CA ASP A 113 15.94 18.71 -9.20
C ASP A 113 16.62 17.38 -8.84
N GLY A 114 15.89 16.46 -8.20
CA GLY A 114 16.38 15.18 -7.72
C GLY A 114 17.30 15.28 -6.50
N GLN A 115 17.34 16.45 -5.84
CA GLN A 115 18.06 16.62 -4.58
C GLN A 115 17.16 16.29 -3.39
N PRO A 116 17.72 15.72 -2.30
CA PRO A 116 16.96 15.49 -1.08
C PRO A 116 16.50 16.83 -0.47
N ASN A 117 15.29 16.82 0.08
CA ASN A 117 14.66 17.95 0.74
C ASN A 117 13.95 17.47 2.01
N ARG A 118 14.61 17.58 3.17
CA ARG A 118 14.06 17.10 4.45
C ARG A 118 13.16 18.08 5.17
N ASP A 119 13.27 19.38 4.87
CA ASP A 119 12.58 20.43 5.63
C ASP A 119 11.06 20.19 5.78
N PRO A 120 10.31 19.75 4.74
CA PRO A 120 8.87 19.48 4.87
C PRO A 120 8.53 18.29 5.77
N LEU A 121 9.40 17.28 5.82
CA LEU A 121 9.22 16.10 6.68
C LEU A 121 9.52 16.45 8.14
N GLU A 122 10.63 17.14 8.39
CA GLU A 122 11.05 17.50 9.76
C GLU A 122 10.11 18.52 10.40
N SER A 123 9.55 19.43 9.60
CA SER A 123 8.56 20.42 10.06
C SER A 123 7.16 19.83 10.27
N GLY A 124 6.90 18.60 9.80
CA GLY A 124 5.57 17.98 9.80
C GLY A 124 4.58 18.63 8.83
N GLU A 125 5.07 19.43 7.87
CA GLU A 125 4.25 19.94 6.77
C GLU A 125 3.78 18.80 5.86
N LEU A 126 4.60 17.75 5.75
CA LEU A 126 4.38 16.62 4.86
C LEU A 126 4.62 15.31 5.63
N GLU A 127 3.53 14.61 5.98
CA GLU A 127 3.56 13.32 6.69
C GLU A 127 3.57 12.11 5.74
N GLY A 128 3.44 12.36 4.43
CA GLY A 128 3.31 11.37 3.38
C GLY A 128 3.04 12.04 2.03
N PRO A 129 2.93 11.26 0.93
CA PRO A 129 2.70 11.85 -0.38
C PRO A 129 1.36 12.60 -0.40
N PRO A 130 1.27 13.75 -1.10
CA PRO A 130 0.04 14.51 -1.18
C PRO A 130 -1.04 13.74 -1.96
N ALA A 131 -2.30 14.13 -1.82
CA ALA A 131 -3.44 13.38 -2.37
C ALA A 131 -3.43 13.28 -3.92
N GLU A 132 -2.81 14.24 -4.60
CA GLU A 132 -2.62 14.25 -6.05
C GLU A 132 -1.45 13.40 -6.55
N ALA A 133 -0.63 12.84 -5.64
CA ALA A 133 0.50 12.03 -6.03
C ALA A 133 0.06 10.69 -6.62
N GLY A 134 0.74 10.27 -7.69
CA GLY A 134 0.71 8.87 -8.11
C GLY A 134 1.50 8.05 -7.10
N VAL A 135 0.89 7.01 -6.51
CA VAL A 135 1.51 6.19 -5.48
C VAL A 135 1.66 4.75 -5.97
N ALA A 136 2.84 4.18 -5.79
CA ALA A 136 3.12 2.77 -6.01
C ALA A 136 3.74 2.15 -4.76
N THR A 137 3.37 0.89 -4.48
CA THR A 137 3.88 0.14 -3.33
C THR A 137 4.51 -1.18 -3.74
N ARG A 138 5.51 -1.63 -2.98
CA ARG A 138 6.16 -2.93 -3.17
C ARG A 138 6.45 -3.62 -1.84
N PRO A 139 6.15 -4.93 -1.70
CA PRO A 139 6.61 -5.70 -0.57
C PRO A 139 8.14 -5.85 -0.63
N ILE A 140 8.80 -5.68 0.51
CA ILE A 140 10.25 -5.77 0.65
C ILE A 140 10.63 -6.54 1.92
N ALA A 141 11.82 -7.14 1.90
CA ALA A 141 12.45 -7.68 3.10
C ALA A 141 13.30 -6.57 3.74
N VAL A 142 13.10 -6.31 5.02
CA VAL A 142 13.80 -5.25 5.76
C VAL A 142 14.60 -5.86 6.89
N ALA A 143 15.91 -5.72 6.85
CA ALA A 143 16.78 -6.05 7.97
C ALA A 143 16.71 -4.92 9.00
N THR A 144 16.14 -5.21 10.18
CA THR A 144 15.93 -4.25 11.27
C THR A 144 17.13 -4.16 12.22
N ARG A 145 17.89 -5.27 12.30
CA ARG A 145 19.15 -5.40 13.05
C ARG A 145 20.01 -6.47 12.35
N PRO A 146 21.31 -6.58 12.67
CA PRO A 146 22.12 -7.69 12.18
C PRO A 146 21.47 -9.04 12.49
N GLY A 147 21.20 -9.83 11.44
CA GLY A 147 20.56 -11.15 11.54
C GLY A 147 19.04 -11.16 11.78
N ALA A 148 18.37 -10.00 11.79
CA ALA A 148 16.93 -9.90 12.01
C ALA A 148 16.22 -9.25 10.82
N VAL A 149 15.48 -10.05 10.05
CA VAL A 149 14.73 -9.61 8.86
C VAL A 149 13.22 -9.68 9.12
N ARG A 150 12.50 -8.62 8.72
CA ARG A 150 11.05 -8.50 8.80
C ARG A 150 10.47 -8.21 7.43
N GLY A 151 9.20 -8.54 7.25
CA GLY A 151 8.43 -8.07 6.09
C GLY A 151 8.15 -6.58 6.25
N GLY A 152 8.21 -5.86 5.14
CA GLY A 152 7.94 -4.43 5.09
C GLY A 152 7.35 -4.00 3.76
N THR A 153 7.04 -2.71 3.67
CA THR A 153 6.50 -2.10 2.46
C THR A 153 7.35 -0.91 2.07
N LEU A 154 7.75 -0.88 0.80
CA LEU A 154 8.26 0.31 0.14
C LEU A 154 7.08 1.04 -0.50
N LEU A 155 6.89 2.31 -0.16
CA LEU A 155 5.94 3.21 -0.81
C LEU A 155 6.73 4.29 -1.54
N VAL A 156 6.33 4.57 -2.77
CA VAL A 156 6.87 5.68 -3.56
C VAL A 156 5.71 6.53 -4.09
N GLY A 157 5.69 7.80 -3.73
CA GLY A 157 4.74 8.79 -4.23
C GLY A 157 5.43 9.78 -5.18
N VAL A 158 4.78 10.10 -6.29
CA VAL A 158 5.33 10.99 -7.33
C VAL A 158 4.31 12.03 -7.76
N TRP A 159 4.65 13.32 -7.66
CA TRP A 159 3.76 14.44 -8.04
C TRP A 159 4.53 15.55 -8.76
N ASN A 160 3.82 16.52 -9.31
CA ASN A 160 4.43 17.68 -9.94
C ASN A 160 4.83 18.70 -8.86
N GLY A 161 5.91 19.46 -9.09
CA GLY A 161 6.28 20.59 -8.24
C GLY A 161 5.59 21.89 -8.59
#